data_AF-A0A1Y4G6E6-F1
#
_entry.id   AF-A0A1Y4G6E6-F1
#
_cell.length_a   1.000
_cell.length_b   1.000
_cell.length_c   1.000
_cell.angle_alpha   90.00
_cell.angle_beta   90.00
_cell.angle_gamma   90.00
#
_symmetry.space_group_name_H-M   'P 1'
#
loop_
_entity.id
_entity.type
_entity.pdbx_description
1 polymer ?
#
loop_
_entity_poly.entity_id
_entity_poly.type
_entity_poly.pdbx_seq_one_letter_code
_entity_poly.pdbx_strand_id
1 'polypeptide(L)'
;MFKIKLNPQVNDLPSPVVSVQGDVITINGEDFDFSQLAEGDELINQEEYRYTVDENGAEHMELVTPKSIASDYIDGNVKCAGGYIELSLILPLLPNSPLSACFPSPRVLVMDTDGPVILPDTTPEAPTEENEAQTNER
;
A
#
# COMPACT_ATOMS: atom_id res chain seq x y z
N MET A 1 8.15 14.11 -2.25
CA MET A 1 6.87 14.23 -3.03
C MET A 1 6.44 12.83 -3.46
N PHE A 2 5.14 12.50 -3.43
CA PHE A 2 4.67 11.14 -3.69
C PHE A 2 3.60 11.06 -4.79
N LYS A 3 3.62 9.98 -5.56
CA LYS A 3 2.49 9.51 -6.38
C LYS A 3 2.06 8.14 -5.88
N ILE A 4 0.88 8.10 -5.26
CA ILE A 4 0.32 6.90 -4.67
C ILE A 4 -0.76 6.37 -5.59
N LYS A 5 -0.50 5.25 -6.25
CA LYS A 5 -1.49 4.56 -7.07
C LYS A 5 -2.32 3.64 -6.19
N LEU A 6 -3.62 3.84 -6.15
CA LEU A 6 -4.54 2.97 -5.42
C LEU A 6 -4.71 1.66 -6.19
N ASN A 7 -4.49 0.54 -5.49
CA ASN A 7 -4.75 -0.81 -5.97
C ASN A 7 -5.80 -1.48 -5.07
N PRO A 8 -7.10 -1.32 -5.40
CA PRO A 8 -8.16 -2.01 -4.68
C PRO A 8 -8.01 -3.53 -4.81
N GLN A 9 -7.96 -4.22 -3.67
CA GLN A 9 -7.82 -5.68 -3.62
C GLN A 9 -8.75 -6.26 -2.55
N VAL A 10 -9.43 -7.36 -2.89
CA VAL A 10 -10.22 -8.09 -1.89
C VAL A 10 -9.26 -8.87 -1.01
N ASN A 11 -9.16 -8.46 0.25
CA ASN A 11 -8.36 -9.11 1.29
C ASN A 11 -8.92 -8.73 2.68
N ASP A 12 -8.35 -9.29 3.73
CA ASP A 12 -8.78 -9.11 5.12
C ASP A 12 -7.95 -8.07 5.89
N LEU A 13 -7.10 -7.31 5.21
CA LEU A 13 -6.33 -6.24 5.83
C LEU A 13 -7.25 -5.10 6.27
N PRO A 14 -6.98 -4.44 7.41
CA PRO A 14 -7.72 -3.25 7.82
C PRO A 14 -7.41 -2.06 6.92
N SER A 15 -8.34 -1.10 6.83
CA SER A 15 -8.12 0.13 6.07
C SER A 15 -6.89 0.88 6.59
N PRO A 16 -5.90 1.19 5.74
CA PRO A 16 -4.65 1.80 6.20
C PRO A 16 -4.84 3.29 6.52
N VAL A 17 -4.11 3.78 7.51
CA VAL A 17 -3.93 5.21 7.75
C VAL A 17 -2.58 5.61 7.17
N VAL A 18 -2.58 6.56 6.24
CA VAL A 18 -1.38 6.95 5.50
C VAL A 18 -1.12 8.45 5.65
N SER A 19 0.13 8.83 5.87
CA SER A 19 0.60 10.21 5.80
C SER A 19 1.95 10.30 5.14
N VAL A 20 2.26 11.44 4.54
CA VAL A 20 3.56 11.70 3.91
C VAL A 20 4.25 12.88 4.58
N GLN A 21 5.56 12.79 4.72
CA GLN A 21 6.42 13.88 5.20
C GLN A 21 7.75 13.85 4.44
N GLY A 22 7.97 14.81 3.55
CA GLY A 22 9.13 14.84 2.66
C GLY A 22 9.19 13.61 1.74
N ASP A 23 10.17 12.76 2.01
CA ASP A 23 10.43 11.48 1.31
C ASP A 23 10.11 10.26 2.19
N VAL A 24 9.45 10.49 3.34
CA VAL A 24 8.97 9.45 4.24
C VAL A 24 7.46 9.29 4.04
N ILE A 25 7.00 8.05 3.94
CA ILE A 25 5.58 7.70 4.05
C ILE A 25 5.37 6.91 5.33
N THR A 26 4.37 7.31 6.11
CA THR A 26 3.95 6.58 7.31
C THR A 26 2.69 5.81 6.97
N ILE A 27 2.67 4.49 7.19
CA ILE A 27 1.50 3.62 7.01
C ILE A 27 1.21 2.95 8.35
N ASN A 28 0.03 3.18 8.92
CA ASN A 28 -0.38 2.64 10.22
C ASN A 28 0.60 2.92 11.38
N GLY A 29 1.35 4.01 11.29
CA GLY A 29 2.36 4.41 12.28
C GLY A 29 3.76 3.83 12.03
N GLU A 30 3.96 3.06 10.96
CA GLU A 30 5.26 2.59 10.51
C GLU A 30 5.82 3.53 9.43
N ASP A 31 7.05 4.00 9.62
CA ASP A 31 7.72 4.93 8.73
C ASP A 31 8.59 4.20 7.70
N PHE A 32 8.35 4.50 6.42
CA PHE A 32 9.15 4.04 5.29
C PHE A 32 9.93 5.23 4.71
N ASP A 33 11.24 5.25 4.96
CA ASP A 33 12.13 6.34 4.55
C ASP A 33 12.76 6.06 3.17
N PHE A 34 12.40 6.90 2.20
CA PHE A 34 12.91 6.83 0.83
C PHE A 34 13.85 7.98 0.47
N SER A 35 14.34 8.74 1.44
CA SER A 35 15.32 9.83 1.24
C SER A 35 16.61 9.38 0.52
N GLN A 36 16.89 8.09 0.55
CA GLN A 36 18.00 7.44 -0.13
C GLN A 36 17.72 7.07 -1.60
N LEU A 37 16.50 7.23 -2.12
CA LEU A 37 16.19 6.97 -3.53
C LEU A 37 16.52 8.19 -4.41
N ALA A 38 17.51 8.03 -5.29
CA ALA A 38 17.81 8.99 -6.34
C ALA A 38 16.89 8.81 -7.55
N GLU A 39 16.78 9.83 -8.40
CA GLU A 39 16.02 9.76 -9.65
C GLU A 39 16.48 8.56 -10.51
N GLY A 40 15.54 7.70 -10.88
CA GLY A 40 15.79 6.45 -11.61
C GLY A 40 16.01 5.22 -10.73
N ASP A 41 16.11 5.38 -9.40
CA ASP A 41 16.23 4.25 -8.48
C ASP A 41 14.91 3.50 -8.33
N GLU A 42 15.04 2.21 -8.04
CA GLU A 42 13.94 1.30 -7.71
C GLU A 42 14.28 0.50 -6.45
N LEU A 43 13.29 0.41 -5.56
CA LEU A 43 13.33 -0.31 -4.30
C LEU A 43 12.42 -1.54 -4.41
N ILE A 44 12.95 -2.71 -4.07
CA ILE A 44 12.19 -3.96 -4.16
C ILE A 44 11.38 -4.12 -2.87
N ASN A 45 10.06 -4.36 -2.97
CA ASN A 45 9.21 -4.67 -1.81
C ASN A 45 9.26 -6.17 -1.44
N GLN A 46 10.47 -6.71 -1.38
CA GLN A 46 10.76 -8.08 -0.94
C GLN A 46 12.17 -8.09 -0.34
N GLU A 47 12.28 -8.53 0.91
CA GLU A 47 13.56 -8.78 1.54
C GLU A 47 14.16 -10.06 0.95
N GLU A 48 15.27 -9.96 0.24
CA GLU A 48 16.05 -11.12 -0.17
C GLU A 48 17.11 -11.38 0.90
N TYR A 49 17.05 -12.55 1.54
CA TYR A 49 18.08 -13.03 2.46
C TYR A 49 18.95 -14.07 1.77
N ARG A 50 20.26 -13.96 1.91
CA ARG A 50 21.22 -14.99 1.51
C ARG A 50 21.72 -15.71 2.75
N TYR A 51 21.65 -17.02 2.68
CA TYR A 51 22.29 -17.90 3.66
C TYR A 51 23.69 -18.25 3.14
N THR A 52 24.69 -18.03 3.98
CA THR A 52 26.07 -18.41 3.74
C THR A 52 26.53 -19.30 4.88
N VAL A 53 27.49 -20.19 4.60
CA VAL A 53 28.12 -21.01 5.63
C VAL A 53 29.60 -20.68 5.61
N ASP A 54 30.14 -20.29 6.76
CA ASP A 54 31.56 -19.98 6.89
C ASP A 54 32.44 -21.23 6.89
N GLU A 55 33.76 -21.02 6.95
CA GLU A 55 34.75 -22.11 6.98
C GLU A 55 34.68 -23.01 8.22
N ASN A 56 34.03 -22.55 9.30
CA ASN A 56 33.81 -23.30 10.53
C ASN A 56 32.45 -24.03 10.56
N GLY A 57 31.64 -23.88 9.51
CA GLY A 57 30.29 -24.44 9.44
C GLY A 57 29.23 -23.57 10.13
N ALA A 58 29.52 -22.32 10.48
CA ALA A 58 28.53 -21.43 11.05
C ALA A 58 27.66 -20.83 9.94
N GLU A 59 26.35 -20.91 10.14
CA GLU A 59 25.35 -20.32 9.25
C GLU A 59 25.28 -18.81 9.48
N HIS A 60 25.39 -18.02 8.42
CA HIS A 60 25.26 -16.57 8.44
C HIS A 60 24.19 -16.13 7.44
N MET A 61 23.16 -15.45 7.95
CA MET A 61 22.07 -14.89 7.16
C MET A 61 22.36 -13.41 6.91
N GLU A 62 22.53 -13.03 5.66
CA GLU A 62 22.79 -11.64 5.24
C GLU A 62 21.62 -11.12 4.40
N LEU A 63 21.11 -9.94 4.74
CA LEU A 63 20.17 -9.23 3.90
C LEU A 63 20.89 -8.77 2.63
N VAL A 64 20.48 -9.30 1.50
CA VAL A 64 21.10 -9.08 0.19
C VAL A 64 20.78 -7.71 -0.36
N THR A 65 19.54 -7.27 -0.13
CA THR A 65 18.98 -6.07 -0.72
C THR A 65 18.80 -5.06 0.40
N PRO A 66 19.85 -4.26 0.73
CA PRO A 66 19.76 -3.24 1.78
C PRO A 66 18.72 -2.15 1.45
N LYS A 67 18.30 -2.10 0.18
CA LYS A 67 17.25 -1.27 -0.37
C LYS A 67 15.99 -2.11 -0.62
N SER A 68 15.48 -2.76 0.43
CA SER A 68 14.17 -3.41 0.41
C SER A 68 13.26 -2.82 1.46
N ILE A 69 11.96 -2.86 1.19
CA ILE A 69 10.91 -2.65 2.19
C ILE A 69 10.13 -3.94 2.37
N ALA A 70 9.57 -4.11 3.56
CA ALA A 70 8.65 -5.19 3.88
C ALA A 70 7.33 -4.57 4.31
N SER A 71 6.50 -4.17 3.35
CA SER A 71 5.16 -3.63 3.63
C SER A 71 4.09 -4.52 3.02
N ASP A 72 3.16 -4.97 3.86
CA ASP A 72 1.95 -5.69 3.44
C ASP A 72 0.96 -4.78 2.70
N TYR A 73 1.14 -3.46 2.75
CA TYR A 73 0.26 -2.47 2.12
C TYR A 73 0.82 -1.90 0.82
N ILE A 74 2.09 -2.12 0.52
CA ILE A 74 2.68 -1.69 -0.76
C ILE A 74 2.64 -2.88 -1.71
N ASP A 75 2.11 -2.67 -2.92
CA ASP A 75 2.06 -3.68 -3.96
C ASP A 75 3.13 -3.40 -5.03
N GLY A 76 4.09 -4.32 -5.15
CA GLY A 76 5.23 -4.19 -6.04
C GLY A 76 6.29 -3.20 -5.55
N ASN A 77 7.15 -2.78 -6.47
CA ASN A 77 8.34 -1.99 -6.17
C ASN A 77 8.02 -0.49 -6.04
N VAL A 78 8.86 0.21 -5.28
CA VAL A 78 8.82 1.68 -5.14
C VAL A 78 9.85 2.29 -6.07
N LYS A 79 9.48 3.33 -6.81
CA LYS A 79 10.35 3.97 -7.82
C LYS A 79 10.50 5.44 -7.52
N CYS A 80 11.67 6.01 -7.77
CA CYS A 80 11.83 7.46 -7.79
C CYS A 80 11.91 7.91 -9.26
N ALA A 81 10.89 8.60 -9.75
CA ALA A 81 10.78 9.02 -11.14
C ALA A 81 10.06 10.37 -11.29
N GLY A 82 10.63 11.24 -12.12
CA GLY A 82 10.12 12.58 -12.39
C GLY A 82 10.04 13.46 -11.14
N GLY A 83 10.91 13.25 -10.16
CA GLY A 83 10.89 13.95 -8.87
C GLY A 83 9.82 13.47 -7.88
N TYR A 84 9.16 12.34 -8.16
CA TYR A 84 8.19 11.72 -7.25
C TYR A 84 8.63 10.32 -6.86
N ILE A 85 8.34 9.96 -5.61
CA ILE A 85 8.34 8.56 -5.18
C ILE A 85 6.99 7.96 -5.62
N GLU A 86 7.04 7.04 -6.57
CA GLU A 86 5.89 6.33 -7.13
C GLU A 86 5.77 4.95 -6.48
N LEU A 87 4.59 4.66 -5.92
CA LEU A 87 4.27 3.35 -5.34
C LEU A 87 2.81 2.97 -5.60
N SER A 88 2.51 1.68 -5.50
CA SER A 88 1.11 1.21 -5.48
C SER A 88 0.73 0.84 -4.04
N LEU A 89 -0.34 1.45 -3.53
CA LEU A 89 -0.90 1.15 -2.21
C LEU A 89 -2.07 0.19 -2.38
N ILE A 90 -2.03 -0.92 -1.67
CA ILE A 90 -3.16 -1.82 -1.52
C ILE A 90 -4.26 -1.08 -0.77
N LEU A 91 -5.44 -1.03 -1.40
CA LEU A 91 -6.67 -0.56 -0.76
C LEU A 91 -7.51 -1.80 -0.42
N PRO A 92 -7.52 -2.24 0.85
CA PRO A 92 -8.25 -3.43 1.27
C PRO A 92 -9.74 -3.28 1.06
N LEU A 93 -10.34 -4.26 0.39
CA LEU A 93 -11.77 -4.33 0.13
C LEU A 93 -12.37 -5.56 0.81
N LEU A 94 -13.47 -5.33 1.53
CA LEU A 94 -14.35 -6.38 2.03
C LEU A 94 -15.39 -6.76 0.97
N PRO A 95 -16.03 -7.95 1.08
CA PRO A 95 -17.24 -8.25 0.32
C PRO A 95 -18.28 -7.13 0.50
N ASN A 96 -18.87 -6.68 -0.60
CA ASN A 96 -19.82 -5.55 -0.66
C ASN A 96 -19.22 -4.16 -0.34
N SER A 97 -17.90 -3.98 -0.48
CA SER A 97 -17.28 -2.64 -0.46
C SER A 97 -17.91 -1.72 -1.51
N PRO A 98 -17.98 -0.41 -1.25
CA PRO A 98 -18.63 0.55 -2.15
C PRO A 98 -17.91 0.62 -3.50
N LEU A 99 -18.67 0.89 -4.57
CA LEU A 99 -18.11 1.01 -5.92
C LEU A 99 -17.05 2.12 -6.02
N SER A 100 -17.14 3.17 -5.20
CA SER A 100 -16.13 4.23 -5.09
C SER A 100 -14.78 3.73 -4.56
N ALA A 101 -14.76 2.67 -3.75
CA ALA A 101 -13.53 2.02 -3.30
C ALA A 101 -13.01 1.02 -4.33
N CYS A 102 -13.91 0.29 -5.01
CA CYS A 102 -13.55 -0.63 -6.10
C CYS A 102 -13.00 0.11 -7.33
N PHE A 103 -13.51 1.31 -7.60
CA PHE A 103 -13.16 2.16 -8.74
C PHE A 103 -12.84 3.59 -8.26
N PRO A 104 -11.72 3.79 -7.56
CA PRO A 104 -11.38 5.08 -6.99
C PRO A 104 -11.15 6.12 -8.08
N SER A 105 -11.71 7.31 -7.86
CA SER A 105 -11.53 8.48 -8.70
C SER A 105 -11.12 9.67 -7.81
N PRO A 106 -9.88 10.16 -7.92
CA PRO A 106 -8.81 9.68 -8.78
C PRO A 106 -8.19 8.35 -8.29
N ARG A 107 -7.65 7.55 -9.23
CA ARG A 107 -6.92 6.32 -8.90
C ARG A 107 -5.47 6.57 -8.47
N VAL A 108 -4.91 7.72 -8.85
CA VAL A 108 -3.55 8.14 -8.46
C VAL A 108 -3.68 9.40 -7.64
N LEU A 109 -3.15 9.37 -6.43
CA LEU A 109 -3.09 10.50 -5.53
C LEU A 109 -1.71 11.12 -5.65
N VAL A 110 -1.66 12.41 -5.99
CA VAL A 110 -0.41 13.18 -6.06
C VAL A 110 -0.30 13.99 -4.77
N MET A 111 0.81 13.82 -4.06
CA MET A 111 1.11 14.48 -2.81
C MET A 111 2.31 15.41 -3.00
N ASP A 112 2.00 16.68 -3.23
CA ASP A 112 2.98 17.75 -3.42
C ASP A 112 3.41 18.41 -2.09
N THR A 113 2.70 18.11 -1.00
CA THR A 113 2.93 18.65 0.34
C THR A 113 2.79 17.58 1.40
N ASP A 114 3.44 17.79 2.54
CA ASP A 114 3.31 16.94 3.72
C ASP A 114 1.85 16.93 4.23
N GLY A 115 1.41 15.78 4.73
CA GLY A 115 0.10 15.66 5.35
C GLY A 115 -0.53 14.27 5.26
N PRO A 116 -1.76 14.14 5.79
CA PRO A 116 -2.53 12.91 5.69
C PRO A 116 -2.96 12.65 4.25
N VAL A 117 -2.88 11.39 3.83
CA VAL A 117 -3.40 10.90 2.55
C VAL A 117 -4.86 10.51 2.74
N ILE A 118 -5.76 11.19 2.03
CA ILE A 118 -7.19 10.89 2.09
C ILE A 118 -7.49 9.69 1.19
N LEU A 119 -7.89 8.57 1.79
CA LEU A 119 -8.27 7.35 1.09
C LEU A 119 -9.80 7.25 0.93
N PRO A 120 -10.29 6.54 -0.11
CA PRO A 120 -11.71 6.20 -0.22
C PRO A 120 -12.17 5.37 0.96
N ASP A 121 -13.42 5.57 1.39
CA ASP A 121 -14.05 4.71 2.39
C ASP A 121 -14.29 3.32 1.78
N THR A 122 -13.75 2.28 2.42
CA THR A 122 -13.86 0.88 2.01
C THR A 122 -14.92 0.12 2.80
N THR A 123 -15.55 0.77 3.78
CA THR A 123 -16.57 0.15 4.63
C THR A 123 -17.74 -0.31 3.77
N PRO A 124 -18.12 -1.60 3.78
CA PRO A 124 -19.30 -2.07 3.08
C PRO A 124 -20.50 -1.25 3.50
N GLU A 125 -21.26 -0.76 2.53
CA GLU A 125 -22.57 -0.19 2.83
C GLU A 125 -23.38 -1.32 3.48
N ALA A 126 -23.93 -1.05 4.68
CA ALA A 126 -24.82 -2.00 5.32
C ALA A 126 -25.90 -2.38 4.31
N PRO A 127 -26.31 -3.66 4.23
CA PRO A 127 -27.39 -4.05 3.34
C PRO A 127 -28.58 -3.15 3.68
N THR A 128 -28.93 -2.25 2.75
CA THR A 128 -30.13 -1.44 2.87
C THR A 128 -31.27 -2.44 2.93
N GLU A 129 -31.99 -2.50 4.05
CA GLU A 129 -33.24 -3.26 4.21
C GLU A 129 -34.32 -2.66 3.29
N GLU A 130 -34.14 -2.72 1.97
CA GLU A 130 -35.08 -2.21 0.98
C GLU A 130 -35.41 -3.24 -0.10
N ASN A 131 -35.28 -4.53 0.21
CA ASN A 131 -35.80 -5.62 -0.62
C ASN A 131 -36.40 -6.80 0.17
N GLU A 132 -37.07 -6.51 1.30
CA GLU A 132 -37.98 -7.46 1.95
C GLU A 132 -39.41 -6.90 2.04
N ALA A 133 -39.98 -6.45 0.92
CA ALA A 133 -41.39 -6.05 0.90
C ALA A 133 -42.10 -6.25 -0.44
N GLN A 134 -41.75 -7.26 -1.25
CA GLN A 134 -42.60 -7.66 -2.38
C GLN A 134 -42.60 -9.17 -2.60
N THR A 135 -43.31 -9.90 -1.74
CA THR A 135 -44.15 -11.06 -2.14
C THR A 135 -45.14 -11.30 -0.99
N ASN A 136 -46.11 -10.39 -0.89
CA ASN A 136 -47.41 -10.73 -0.32
C ASN A 136 -48.30 -11.21 -1.47
N GLU A 137 -48.76 -12.46 -1.32
CA GLU A 137 -50.15 -12.87 -1.58
C GLU A 137 -50.66 -12.77 -3.03
N ARG A 138 -50.66 -13.92 -3.72
CA ARG A 138 -51.89 -14.51 -4.30
C ARG A 138 -51.70 -15.95 -4.77
#